data_AF-A0A9D8MPP3-F1
#
_entry.id   AF-A0A9D8MPP3-F1
#
_cell.length_a   1.000
_cell.length_b   1.000
_cell.length_c   1.000
_cell.angle_alpha   90.00
_cell.angle_beta   90.00
_cell.angle_gamma   90.00
#
_symmetry.space_group_name_H-M   'P 1'
#
loop_
_entity.id
_entity.type
_entity.pdbx_description
1 polymer ?
#
loop_
_entity_poly.entity_id
_entity_poly.type
_entity_poly.pdbx_seq_one_letter_code
_entity_poly.pdbx_strand_id
1 'polypeptide(L)'
;MRRKSIIFPVLLAMAVLLPLLTSCKTQESGTTKCKAVYLGIENHKELKTADVRKDGAKIYKFQIGDETRLLAVQNDPEYTIQNKLMEQYNYRITVKGDTVVDVRLLDDMHTSYKPVLTGKPGLKTLKNFLATAFTPVGTALYVWGGNWTWQDEGTSIQGRSLGVSKTWVDFYNSKDDDYFYQDYATPWKSYNHYSGWNQYYYAGI
;
A
#
# COMPACT_ATOMS: atom_id res chain seq x y z
N MET A 1 47.44 -41.33 -47.55
CA MET A 1 47.20 -42.23 -46.40
C MET A 1 46.19 -41.53 -45.49
N ARG A 2 45.08 -42.20 -45.17
CA ARG A 2 43.93 -41.68 -44.41
C ARG A 2 44.31 -41.38 -42.96
N ARG A 3 43.81 -40.27 -42.39
CA ARG A 3 43.20 -40.26 -41.05
C ARG A 3 42.10 -39.20 -41.02
N LYS A 4 40.86 -39.68 -40.98
CA LYS A 4 39.65 -38.90 -40.73
C LYS A 4 39.58 -38.68 -39.22
N SER A 5 39.39 -37.44 -38.78
CA SER A 5 38.98 -37.14 -37.41
C SER A 5 37.70 -36.32 -37.48
N ILE A 6 36.60 -37.02 -37.21
CA ILE A 6 35.24 -36.50 -37.09
C ILE A 6 35.15 -35.86 -35.69
N ILE A 7 34.82 -34.58 -35.60
CA ILE A 7 34.52 -33.89 -34.33
C ILE A 7 33.17 -33.18 -34.50
N PHE A 8 32.16 -33.68 -33.80
CA PHE A 8 30.97 -32.98 -33.30
C PHE A 8 30.29 -33.99 -32.34
N PRO A 9 29.50 -33.59 -31.32
CA PRO A 9 29.25 -32.26 -30.73
C PRO A 9 29.31 -32.29 -29.17
N VAL A 10 29.35 -31.13 -28.50
CA VAL A 10 28.74 -31.02 -27.16
C VAL A 10 27.99 -29.70 -27.09
N LEU A 11 26.66 -29.82 -27.06
CA LEU A 11 25.73 -28.79 -26.64
C LEU A 11 26.10 -28.32 -25.22
N LEU A 12 26.19 -27.00 -25.04
CA LEU A 12 25.78 -26.40 -23.78
C LEU A 12 24.91 -25.19 -24.10
N ALA A 13 23.64 -25.47 -24.42
CA ALA A 13 22.60 -24.48 -24.28
C ALA A 13 22.44 -24.18 -22.78
N MET A 14 23.14 -23.17 -22.28
CA MET A 14 22.77 -22.55 -21.01
C MET A 14 21.45 -21.80 -21.24
N ALA A 15 20.34 -22.53 -21.06
CA ALA A 15 19.07 -21.91 -20.74
C ALA A 15 19.21 -21.29 -19.35
N VAL A 16 19.61 -20.03 -19.29
CA VAL A 16 19.44 -19.21 -18.10
C VAL A 16 17.94 -18.91 -18.02
N LEU A 17 17.15 -19.88 -17.52
CA LEU A 17 15.86 -19.57 -16.94
C LEU A 17 16.16 -18.84 -15.62
N LEU A 18 16.30 -17.52 -15.70
CA LEU A 18 15.92 -16.69 -14.57
C LEU A 18 14.43 -16.99 -14.34
N PRO A 19 14.01 -17.53 -13.19
CA PRO A 19 12.61 -17.50 -12.87
C PRO A 19 12.27 -16.03 -12.74
N LEU A 20 11.59 -15.46 -13.75
CA LEU A 20 10.81 -14.25 -13.53
C LEU A 20 10.04 -14.53 -12.25
N LEU A 21 10.25 -13.69 -11.22
CA LEU A 21 9.41 -13.68 -10.03
C LEU A 21 7.98 -13.67 -10.55
N THR A 22 7.29 -14.81 -10.46
CA THR A 22 5.94 -14.94 -10.97
C THR A 22 5.07 -14.09 -10.06
N SER A 23 4.87 -12.83 -10.47
CA SER A 23 4.06 -11.84 -9.75
C SER A 23 2.67 -12.39 -9.48
N CYS A 24 2.19 -13.24 -10.39
CA CYS A 24 0.90 -13.90 -10.33
C CYS A 24 1.01 -15.43 -10.30
N LYS A 25 0.11 -16.07 -9.55
CA LYS A 25 -0.13 -17.51 -9.56
C LYS A 25 -1.62 -17.77 -9.80
N THR A 26 -1.94 -18.47 -10.88
CA THR A 26 -3.31 -18.88 -11.21
C THR A 26 -3.72 -20.08 -10.36
N GLN A 27 -4.95 -20.05 -9.84
CA GLN A 27 -5.56 -21.13 -9.09
C GLN A 27 -6.59 -21.86 -9.97
N GLU A 28 -6.82 -23.15 -9.68
CA GLU A 28 -7.76 -24.02 -10.41
C GLU A 28 -9.20 -23.49 -10.43
N SER A 29 -9.55 -22.57 -9.53
CA SER A 29 -10.86 -21.92 -9.47
C SER A 29 -11.09 -20.84 -10.56
N GLY A 30 -10.16 -20.67 -11.51
CA GLY A 30 -10.19 -19.57 -12.48
C GLY A 30 -9.87 -18.20 -11.89
N THR A 31 -9.29 -18.14 -10.68
CA THR A 31 -8.82 -16.91 -10.04
C THR A 31 -7.30 -16.83 -10.09
N THR A 32 -6.75 -15.64 -10.17
CA THR A 32 -5.30 -15.39 -10.19
C THR A 32 -4.90 -14.54 -9.00
N LYS A 33 -3.95 -15.03 -8.19
CA LYS A 33 -3.40 -14.29 -7.07
C LYS A 33 -2.12 -13.58 -7.48
N CYS A 34 -2.09 -12.26 -7.36
CA CYS A 34 -0.95 -11.45 -7.74
C CYS A 34 -0.39 -10.65 -6.56
N LYS A 35 0.91 -10.40 -6.54
CA LYS A 35 1.49 -9.28 -5.79
C LYS A 35 1.27 -8.01 -6.61
N ALA A 36 0.76 -6.97 -5.98
CA ALA A 36 0.45 -5.72 -6.65
C ALA A 36 0.69 -4.51 -5.75
N VAL A 37 1.05 -3.36 -6.34
CA VAL A 37 1.01 -2.06 -5.67
C VAL A 37 -0.23 -1.31 -6.14
N TYR A 38 -1.04 -0.80 -5.23
CA TYR A 38 -2.17 0.04 -5.61
C TYR A 38 -1.70 1.47 -5.94
N LEU A 39 -2.05 1.99 -7.11
CA LEU A 39 -1.60 3.29 -7.64
C LEU A 39 -2.72 4.34 -7.74
N GLY A 40 -3.88 4.06 -7.16
CA GLY A 40 -5.03 4.97 -7.19
C GLY A 40 -6.03 4.68 -8.31
N ILE A 41 -6.93 5.62 -8.55
CA ILE A 41 -7.99 5.53 -9.55
C ILE A 41 -7.57 6.21 -10.87
N GLU A 42 -7.94 5.61 -12.00
CA GLU A 42 -7.76 6.21 -13.32
C GLU A 42 -8.60 7.49 -13.48
N ASN A 43 -8.06 8.51 -14.15
CA ASN A 43 -8.73 9.81 -14.38
C ASN A 43 -9.20 10.54 -13.10
N HIS A 44 -8.59 10.24 -11.95
CA HIS A 44 -8.91 10.85 -10.66
C HIS A 44 -9.09 12.39 -10.71
N LYS A 45 -8.23 13.07 -11.47
CA LYS A 45 -8.18 14.53 -11.60
C LYS A 45 -9.51 15.15 -12.06
N GLU A 46 -10.30 14.38 -12.79
CA GLU A 46 -11.55 14.78 -13.42
C GLU A 46 -12.79 14.34 -12.61
N LEU A 47 -12.61 13.52 -11.57
CA LEU A 47 -13.69 12.98 -10.75
C LEU A 47 -14.17 13.98 -9.69
N LYS A 48 -15.49 14.16 -9.56
CA LYS A 48 -16.13 14.90 -8.47
C LYS A 48 -16.71 13.96 -7.42
N THR A 49 -17.03 14.44 -6.21
CA THR A 49 -17.67 13.63 -5.13
C THR A 49 -18.84 12.79 -5.65
N ALA A 50 -19.69 13.35 -6.51
CA ALA A 50 -20.86 12.67 -7.05
C ALA A 50 -20.52 11.50 -7.98
N ASP A 51 -19.38 11.56 -8.67
CA ASP A 51 -18.88 10.50 -9.57
C ASP A 51 -18.22 9.37 -8.77
N VAL A 52 -17.75 9.70 -7.57
CA VAL A 52 -17.06 8.77 -6.66
C VAL A 52 -18.04 8.06 -5.72
N ARG A 53 -19.18 8.67 -5.41
CA ARG A 53 -20.23 8.08 -4.56
C ARG A 53 -21.25 7.24 -5.32
N LYS A 54 -21.31 7.37 -6.65
CA LYS A 54 -22.11 6.49 -7.50
C LYS A 54 -21.26 5.30 -7.92
N ASP A 55 -21.89 4.13 -8.01
CA ASP A 55 -21.32 2.81 -8.36
C ASP A 55 -20.71 2.73 -9.79
N GLY A 56 -20.21 3.84 -10.33
CA GLY A 56 -19.52 3.91 -11.60
C GLY A 56 -18.32 2.98 -11.58
N ALA A 57 -18.11 2.27 -12.70
CA ALA A 57 -17.01 1.36 -12.94
C ALA A 57 -15.67 2.11 -12.83
N LYS A 58 -15.17 2.20 -11.60
CA LYS A 58 -13.85 2.76 -11.32
C LYS A 58 -12.84 1.73 -11.76
N ILE A 59 -11.99 2.15 -12.68
CA ILE A 59 -10.81 1.39 -13.05
C ILE A 59 -9.70 1.79 -12.09
N TYR A 60 -9.30 0.84 -11.27
CA TYR A 60 -8.24 0.98 -10.28
C TYR A 60 -6.92 0.61 -10.95
N LYS A 61 -5.89 1.41 -10.71
CA LYS A 61 -4.55 1.18 -11.23
C LYS A 61 -3.77 0.33 -10.25
N PHE A 62 -3.25 -0.79 -10.72
CA PHE A 62 -2.38 -1.68 -9.97
C PHE A 62 -1.07 -1.89 -10.73
N GLN A 63 0.07 -1.72 -10.07
CA GLN A 63 1.35 -2.21 -10.59
C GLN A 63 1.46 -3.70 -10.26
N ILE A 64 1.58 -4.56 -11.26
CA ILE A 64 1.74 -6.01 -11.11
C ILE A 64 3.04 -6.43 -11.81
N GLY A 65 4.08 -6.67 -11.02
CA GLY A 65 5.43 -6.78 -11.58
C GLY A 65 5.84 -5.45 -12.21
N ASP A 66 6.30 -5.47 -13.45
CA ASP A 66 6.73 -4.27 -14.19
C ASP A 66 5.59 -3.59 -14.97
N GLU A 67 4.40 -4.18 -14.99
CA GLU A 67 3.27 -3.69 -15.75
C GLU A 67 2.26 -2.94 -14.87
N THR A 68 1.76 -1.81 -15.36
CA THR A 68 0.57 -1.16 -14.80
C THR A 68 -0.67 -1.76 -15.44
N ARG A 69 -1.59 -2.25 -14.62
CA ARG A 69 -2.87 -2.81 -15.04
C ARG A 69 -4.04 -2.03 -14.48
N LEU A 70 -5.06 -1.94 -15.32
CA LEU A 70 -6.34 -1.32 -15.07
C LEU A 70 -7.32 -2.43 -14.72
N LEU A 71 -7.79 -2.47 -13.47
CA LEU A 71 -8.67 -3.52 -12.98
C LEU A 71 -9.92 -2.92 -12.33
N ALA A 72 -11.07 -3.56 -12.53
CA ALA A 72 -12.24 -3.29 -11.72
C ALA A 72 -12.01 -3.82 -10.30
N VAL A 73 -12.64 -3.20 -9.31
CA VAL A 73 -12.73 -3.76 -7.95
C VAL A 73 -14.16 -4.16 -7.72
N GLN A 74 -14.36 -5.39 -7.23
CA GLN A 74 -15.67 -5.87 -6.83
C GLN A 74 -16.25 -4.90 -5.80
N ASN A 75 -17.40 -4.32 -6.16
CA ASN A 75 -18.09 -3.38 -5.30
C ASN A 75 -19.13 -4.12 -4.46
N ASP A 76 -19.22 -3.75 -3.20
CA ASP A 76 -20.25 -4.18 -2.27
C ASP A 76 -20.76 -2.95 -1.50
N PRO A 77 -21.97 -2.98 -0.91
CA PRO A 77 -22.54 -1.82 -0.24
C PRO A 77 -21.66 -1.23 0.88
N GLU A 78 -20.78 -2.02 1.48
CA GLU A 78 -19.87 -1.62 2.56
C GLU A 78 -18.46 -1.24 2.05
N TYR A 79 -18.22 -1.30 0.73
CA TYR A 79 -16.95 -0.99 0.08
C TYR A 79 -15.77 -1.74 0.74
N THR A 80 -15.95 -3.02 1.05
CA THR A 80 -15.02 -3.78 1.90
C THR A 80 -13.62 -3.91 1.32
N ILE A 81 -13.49 -3.89 -0.01
CA ILE A 81 -12.19 -3.95 -0.70
C ILE A 81 -11.57 -2.55 -0.80
N GLN A 82 -12.35 -1.56 -1.22
CA GLN A 82 -11.90 -0.19 -1.42
C GLN A 82 -11.39 0.40 -0.09
N ASN A 83 -12.09 0.13 1.02
CA ASN A 83 -11.69 0.51 2.38
C ASN A 83 -10.37 -0.09 2.88
N LYS A 84 -9.71 -0.95 2.09
CA LYS A 84 -8.38 -1.50 2.37
C LYS A 84 -7.29 -0.95 1.44
N LEU A 85 -7.65 -0.29 0.33
CA LEU A 85 -6.74 0.12 -0.74
C LEU A 85 -6.13 1.50 -0.46
N MET A 86 -4.85 1.51 -0.10
CA MET A 86 -4.05 2.70 0.17
C MET A 86 -2.99 2.82 -0.92
N GLU A 87 -2.84 4.02 -1.48
CA GLU A 87 -1.89 4.22 -2.57
C GLU A 87 -0.45 3.96 -2.14
N GLN A 88 0.32 3.36 -3.05
CA GLN A 88 1.72 2.97 -2.86
C GLN A 88 1.94 1.81 -1.90
N TYR A 89 0.88 1.13 -1.45
CA TYR A 89 0.97 -0.05 -0.59
C TYR A 89 0.99 -1.34 -1.40
N ASN A 90 1.71 -2.33 -0.86
CA ASN A 90 1.83 -3.67 -1.42
C ASN A 90 0.68 -4.56 -0.95
N TYR A 91 0.03 -5.22 -1.91
CA TYR A 91 -1.09 -6.12 -1.68
C TYR A 91 -0.83 -7.47 -2.33
N ARG A 92 -1.43 -8.50 -1.74
CA ARG A 92 -1.81 -9.71 -2.45
C ARG A 92 -3.26 -9.54 -2.88
N ILE A 93 -3.47 -9.42 -4.19
CA ILE A 93 -4.79 -9.30 -4.79
C ILE A 93 -5.24 -10.64 -5.37
N THR A 94 -6.53 -10.92 -5.33
CA THR A 94 -7.14 -12.04 -6.05
C THR A 94 -7.99 -11.47 -7.18
N VAL A 95 -7.71 -11.88 -8.41
CA VAL A 95 -8.33 -11.38 -9.64
C VAL A 95 -9.13 -12.49 -10.30
N LYS A 96 -10.36 -12.21 -10.72
CA LYS A 96 -11.21 -13.09 -11.53
C LYS A 96 -11.61 -12.36 -12.80
N GLY A 97 -11.11 -12.81 -13.96
CA GLY A 97 -11.18 -12.01 -15.19
C GLY A 97 -10.37 -10.71 -15.03
N ASP A 98 -11.04 -9.57 -15.15
CA ASP A 98 -10.45 -8.22 -14.94
C ASP A 98 -10.94 -7.54 -13.65
N THR A 99 -11.51 -8.32 -12.73
CA THR A 99 -12.07 -7.81 -11.47
C THR A 99 -11.30 -8.34 -10.26
N VAL A 100 -10.83 -7.44 -9.41
CA VAL A 100 -10.27 -7.74 -8.09
C VAL A 100 -11.41 -8.10 -7.14
N VAL A 101 -11.38 -9.32 -6.61
CA VAL A 101 -12.42 -9.88 -5.72
C VAL A 101 -11.97 -10.02 -4.27
N ASP A 102 -10.66 -9.87 -4.02
CA ASP A 102 -10.11 -9.86 -2.66
C ASP A 102 -8.76 -9.13 -2.64
N VAL A 103 -8.45 -8.47 -1.53
CA VAL A 103 -7.18 -7.79 -1.30
C VAL A 103 -6.69 -8.03 0.12
N ARG A 104 -5.41 -8.36 0.24
CA ARG A 104 -4.73 -8.52 1.51
C ARG A 104 -3.47 -7.65 1.53
N LEU A 105 -3.39 -6.72 2.46
CA LEU A 105 -2.18 -5.94 2.69
C LEU A 105 -1.01 -6.86 3.02
N LEU A 106 0.14 -6.62 2.41
CA LEU A 106 1.40 -7.28 2.72
C LEU A 106 2.13 -6.42 3.77
N ASP A 107 1.98 -6.80 5.04
CA ASP A 107 2.49 -6.07 6.22
C ASP A 107 4.01 -6.25 6.46
N ASP A 108 4.72 -6.89 5.52
CA ASP A 108 6.14 -7.24 5.68
C ASP A 108 7.11 -6.06 5.44
N MET A 109 6.62 -4.92 4.95
CA MET A 109 7.45 -3.76 4.63
C MET A 109 7.15 -2.49 5.44
N HIS A 110 6.28 -2.57 6.46
CA HIS A 110 5.90 -1.38 7.24
C HIS A 110 6.75 -1.15 8.47
N THR A 111 7.04 0.12 8.75
CA THR A 111 7.84 0.50 9.91
C THR A 111 6.99 0.41 11.16
N SER A 112 7.28 -0.58 12.01
CA SER A 112 6.80 -0.55 13.39
C SER A 112 7.37 0.68 14.09
N TYR A 113 6.51 1.43 14.78
CA TYR A 113 6.95 2.55 15.61
C TYR A 113 8.03 2.09 16.59
N LYS A 114 9.15 2.81 16.61
CA LYS A 114 10.22 2.63 17.59
C LYS A 114 10.22 3.84 18.53
N PRO A 115 9.99 3.63 19.84
CA PRO A 115 10.02 4.74 20.78
C PRO A 115 11.39 5.41 20.79
N VAL A 116 11.40 6.75 20.70
CA VAL A 116 12.60 7.58 20.70
C VAL A 116 13.39 7.42 22.01
N LEU A 117 12.68 7.12 23.10
CA LEU A 117 13.26 6.90 24.42
C LEU A 117 12.89 5.49 24.90
N THR A 118 13.91 4.71 25.25
CA THR A 118 13.75 3.39 25.87
C THR A 118 14.62 3.30 27.11
N GLY A 119 14.05 2.81 28.20
CA GLY A 119 14.78 2.50 29.43
C GLY A 119 15.63 1.25 29.27
N LYS A 120 16.85 1.27 29.82
CA LYS A 120 17.73 0.10 29.98
C LYS A 120 17.71 -0.35 31.45
N PRO A 121 17.33 -1.61 31.75
CA PRO A 121 17.37 -2.13 33.11
C PRO A 121 18.76 -1.97 33.75
N GLY A 122 18.80 -1.58 35.03
CA GLY A 122 20.04 -1.45 35.79
C GLY A 122 20.85 -0.15 35.57
N LEU A 123 20.49 0.68 34.59
CA LEU A 123 21.19 1.93 34.31
C LEU A 123 20.71 3.06 35.24
N LYS A 124 21.57 3.51 36.16
CA LYS A 124 21.24 4.50 37.19
C LYS A 124 21.54 5.94 36.74
N THR A 125 20.83 6.42 35.74
CA THR A 125 20.93 7.82 35.27
C THR A 125 19.56 8.49 35.24
N LEU A 126 19.53 9.82 35.40
CA LEU A 126 18.28 10.59 35.33
C LEU A 126 17.58 10.41 33.97
N LYS A 127 18.34 10.39 32.87
CA LYS A 127 17.82 10.10 31.53
C LYS A 127 17.13 8.73 31.46
N ASN A 128 17.71 7.71 32.07
CA ASN A 128 17.15 6.36 32.07
C ASN A 128 15.89 6.24 32.93
N PHE A 129 15.89 6.93 34.09
CA PHE A 129 14.72 7.02 34.96
C PHE A 129 13.54 7.66 34.20
N LEU A 130 13.76 8.81 33.57
CA LEU A 130 12.74 9.51 32.79
C LEU A 130 12.27 8.67 31.60
N ALA A 131 13.17 8.10 30.80
CA ALA A 131 12.80 7.23 29.68
C ALA A 131 11.94 6.04 30.12
N THR A 132 12.25 5.42 31.26
CA THR A 132 11.46 4.32 31.82
C THR A 132 10.09 4.80 32.28
N ALA A 133 10.02 5.93 32.99
CA ALA A 133 8.78 6.53 33.49
C ALA A 133 7.81 6.97 32.39
N PHE A 134 8.32 7.34 31.21
CA PHE A 134 7.49 7.69 30.04
C PHE A 134 6.95 6.48 29.27
N THR A 135 7.53 5.28 29.41
CA THR A 135 7.05 4.06 28.75
C THR A 135 5.53 3.80 28.92
N PRO A 136 4.93 3.87 30.13
CA PRO A 136 3.50 3.64 30.32
C PRO A 136 2.59 4.75 29.78
N VAL A 137 3.12 5.96 29.52
CA VAL A 137 2.34 7.07 28.94
C VAL A 137 1.96 6.79 27.48
N GLY A 138 2.65 5.84 26.84
CA GLY A 138 2.40 5.43 25.47
C GLY A 138 2.91 6.45 24.45
N THR A 139 2.38 6.38 23.24
CA THR A 139 2.70 7.32 22.16
C THR A 139 1.42 7.62 21.40
N ALA A 140 1.18 8.90 21.13
CA ALA A 140 0.14 9.36 20.24
C ALA A 140 0.77 9.85 18.95
N LEU A 141 0.27 9.37 17.81
CA LEU A 141 0.56 9.93 16.50
C LEU A 141 -0.68 10.71 16.04
N TYR A 142 -0.50 11.99 15.74
CA TYR A 142 -1.57 12.84 15.26
C TYR A 142 -1.54 12.92 13.73
N VAL A 143 -2.67 12.61 13.10
CA VAL A 143 -2.85 12.63 11.64
C VAL A 143 -4.20 13.33 11.38
N TRP A 144 -4.16 14.60 10.94
CA TRP A 144 -5.34 15.47 10.77
C TRP A 144 -6.26 15.02 9.63
N GLY A 145 -7.50 14.59 9.90
CA GLY A 145 -8.41 14.16 8.83
C GLY A 145 -8.09 12.78 8.25
N GLY A 146 -7.07 12.10 8.81
CA GLY A 146 -6.96 10.65 8.71
C GLY A 146 -8.16 10.00 9.39
N ASN A 147 -8.65 8.91 8.80
CA ASN A 147 -9.76 8.07 9.26
C ASN A 147 -11.11 8.16 8.55
N TRP A 148 -11.31 8.85 7.43
CA TRP A 148 -12.58 8.66 6.72
C TRP A 148 -12.58 7.37 5.90
N THR A 149 -13.68 6.61 5.95
CA THR A 149 -13.92 5.54 4.96
C THR A 149 -14.21 6.15 3.60
N TRP A 150 -14.17 5.31 2.56
CA TRP A 150 -14.46 5.75 1.19
C TRP A 150 -15.85 6.40 1.05
N GLN A 151 -16.80 5.94 1.87
CA GLN A 151 -18.18 6.41 1.89
C GLN A 151 -18.37 7.71 2.66
N ASP A 152 -17.37 8.19 3.41
CA ASP A 152 -17.51 9.32 4.33
C ASP A 152 -18.52 9.04 5.47
N GLU A 153 -18.67 7.76 5.86
CA GLU A 153 -19.67 7.29 6.84
C GLU A 153 -19.05 6.87 8.19
N GLY A 154 -17.72 6.90 8.33
CA GLY A 154 -17.08 6.58 9.60
C GLY A 154 -15.58 6.38 9.54
N THR A 155 -15.05 5.75 10.59
CA THR A 155 -13.61 5.57 10.82
C THR A 155 -13.02 4.46 9.94
N SER A 156 -11.91 4.77 9.27
CA SER A 156 -11.06 3.84 8.52
C SER A 156 -10.57 2.65 9.37
N ILE A 157 -10.03 1.61 8.75
CA ILE A 157 -9.51 0.44 9.49
C ILE A 157 -8.33 0.79 10.42
N GLN A 158 -7.55 1.81 10.05
CA GLN A 158 -6.37 2.27 10.78
C GLN A 158 -6.77 2.91 12.11
N GLY A 159 -7.80 3.75 12.11
CA GLY A 159 -8.35 4.38 13.31
C GLY A 159 -9.18 3.46 14.21
N ARG A 160 -9.50 2.25 13.75
CA ARG A 160 -10.20 1.22 14.53
C ARG A 160 -9.25 0.16 15.10
N SER A 161 -7.93 0.34 14.96
CA SER A 161 -6.93 -0.60 15.44
C SER A 161 -6.32 -0.17 16.78
N LEU A 162 -5.93 -1.13 17.61
CA LEU A 162 -5.21 -0.86 18.86
C LEU A 162 -3.73 -0.59 18.57
N GLY A 163 -3.19 0.49 19.17
CA GLY A 163 -1.80 0.90 18.99
C GLY A 163 -1.60 1.87 17.82
N VAL A 164 -0.34 2.20 17.52
CA VAL A 164 0.00 3.13 16.42
C VAL A 164 -0.03 2.37 15.10
N SER A 165 -0.84 2.83 14.14
CA SER A 165 -0.91 2.27 12.79
C SER A 165 0.45 2.33 12.09
N LYS A 166 0.97 1.19 11.62
CA LYS A 166 2.27 1.15 10.92
C LYS A 166 2.25 1.99 9.63
N THR A 167 1.12 2.00 8.93
CA THR A 167 0.97 2.79 7.70
C THR A 167 0.96 4.29 7.96
N TRP A 168 0.53 4.71 9.16
CA TRP A 168 0.64 6.11 9.58
C TRP A 168 2.05 6.49 9.98
N VAL A 169 2.80 5.56 10.58
CA VAL A 169 4.23 5.73 10.87
C VAL A 169 5.00 5.88 9.57
N ASP A 170 4.73 5.06 8.56
CA ASP A 170 5.36 5.17 7.24
C ASP A 170 5.01 6.51 6.56
N PHE A 171 3.74 6.92 6.59
CA PHE A 171 3.34 8.24 6.08
C PHE A 171 4.09 9.36 6.79
N TYR A 172 4.08 9.40 8.13
CA TYR A 172 4.77 10.41 8.92
C TYR A 172 6.28 10.45 8.63
N ASN A 173 6.94 9.30 8.61
CA ASN A 173 8.37 9.21 8.33
C ASN A 173 8.71 9.55 6.86
N SER A 174 7.74 9.50 5.95
CA SER A 174 7.94 9.92 4.55
C SER A 174 7.91 11.44 4.35
N LYS A 175 7.54 12.19 5.39
CA LYS A 175 7.41 13.65 5.37
C LYS A 175 8.57 14.32 6.10
N ASP A 176 8.86 15.54 5.65
CA ASP A 176 9.86 16.47 6.16
C ASP A 176 9.19 17.76 6.65
N ASP A 177 10.00 18.75 7.00
CA ASP A 177 9.57 20.04 7.56
C ASP A 177 8.86 20.94 6.53
N ASP A 178 9.01 20.64 5.26
CA ASP A 178 8.38 21.28 4.11
C ASP A 178 7.07 20.59 3.68
N TYR A 179 6.63 19.55 4.41
CA TYR A 179 5.32 18.95 4.17
C TYR A 179 4.18 19.96 4.32
N PHE A 180 3.36 20.03 3.27
CA PHE A 180 2.14 20.81 3.27
C PHE A 180 1.01 20.01 2.62
N TYR A 181 -0.08 19.87 3.37
CA TYR A 181 -1.18 18.95 3.07
C TYR A 181 -2.07 19.39 1.90
N GLN A 182 -2.03 20.68 1.56
CA GLN A 182 -2.73 21.26 0.42
C GLN A 182 -1.73 21.65 -0.65
N ASP A 183 -1.83 21.05 -1.83
CA ASP A 183 -1.07 21.53 -2.97
C ASP A 183 -1.91 22.54 -3.76
N TYR A 184 -1.59 23.83 -3.64
CA TYR A 184 -2.32 24.87 -4.38
C TYR A 184 -2.04 24.86 -5.89
N ALA A 185 -0.88 24.36 -6.31
CA ALA A 185 -0.50 24.31 -7.71
C ALA A 185 -1.09 23.08 -8.41
N THR A 186 -1.11 21.94 -7.72
CA THR A 186 -1.78 20.72 -8.16
C THR A 186 -2.76 20.19 -7.12
N PRO A 187 -3.96 20.79 -6.98
CA PRO A 187 -4.94 20.43 -5.95
C PRO A 187 -5.30 18.95 -5.87
N TRP A 188 -5.32 18.23 -7.00
CA TRP A 188 -5.57 16.78 -7.06
C TRP A 188 -4.45 15.91 -6.44
N LYS A 189 -3.29 16.48 -6.11
CA LYS A 189 -2.23 15.81 -5.34
C LYS A 189 -2.29 16.13 -3.85
N SER A 190 -3.24 16.97 -3.42
CA SER A 190 -3.40 17.29 -2.00
C SER A 190 -3.76 16.03 -1.21
N TYR A 191 -3.18 15.89 -0.03
CA TYR A 191 -3.62 14.90 0.95
C TYR A 191 -4.90 15.36 1.66
N ASN A 192 -5.27 16.63 1.52
CA ASN A 192 -6.61 17.14 1.85
C ASN A 192 -7.65 16.80 0.78
N HIS A 193 -8.94 16.92 1.12
CA HIS A 193 -10.06 16.66 0.22
C HIS A 193 -9.97 17.49 -1.06
N TYR A 194 -9.60 16.86 -2.18
CA TYR A 194 -9.78 17.42 -3.52
C TYR A 194 -11.14 17.00 -4.04
N SER A 195 -11.93 17.95 -4.53
CA SER A 195 -13.27 17.71 -5.05
C SER A 195 -14.20 16.98 -4.07
N GLY A 196 -14.01 17.15 -2.76
CA GLY A 196 -14.91 16.69 -1.70
C GLY A 196 -14.80 15.21 -1.31
N TRP A 197 -13.65 14.56 -1.53
CA TRP A 197 -13.36 13.21 -1.04
C TRP A 197 -11.84 13.00 -0.83
N ASN A 198 -11.44 12.07 0.04
CA ASN A 198 -10.03 11.75 0.33
C ASN A 198 -9.65 10.41 -0.32
N GLN A 199 -8.71 10.43 -1.26
CA GLN A 199 -8.21 9.21 -1.93
C GLN A 199 -7.14 8.48 -1.12
N TYR A 200 -6.44 9.20 -0.25
CA TYR A 200 -5.22 8.73 0.38
C TYR A 200 -5.45 8.04 1.72
N TYR A 201 -6.67 8.10 2.30
CA TYR A 201 -6.95 7.68 3.69
C TYR A 201 -6.13 8.42 4.77
N TYR A 202 -5.23 9.30 4.35
CA TYR A 202 -4.39 10.16 5.16
C TYR A 202 -4.67 11.58 4.73
N ALA A 203 -5.06 12.42 5.68
CA ALA A 203 -4.79 13.84 5.64
C ALA A 203 -3.94 14.11 6.90
N GLY A 204 -3.07 15.11 6.90
CA GLY A 204 -2.26 15.46 8.07
C GLY A 204 -1.76 16.87 7.97
N ILE A 205 -1.56 17.58 9.09
CA ILE A 205 -0.73 18.81 9.17
C ILE A 205 0.61 18.38 9.76
#